data_AF-B1PBZ4-F1
#
_entry.id   AF-B1PBZ4-F1
#
_cell.length_a   1.000
_cell.length_b   1.000
_cell.length_c   1.000
_cell.angle_alpha   90.00
_cell.angle_beta   90.00
_cell.angle_gamma   90.00
#
_symmetry.space_group_name_H-M   'P 1'
#
loop_
_entity.id
_entity.type
_entity.pdbx_description
1 polymer ?
#
loop_
_entity_poly.entity_id
_entity_poly.type
_entity_poly.pdbx_seq_one_letter_code
_entity_poly.pdbx_strand_id
1 'polypeptide(L)'
;MQLLKTKDFVPNLTLQRLIKIWSDSIGRYNTAGSPPPSGREVPTKEEVNVLLKRLMSLEKNDETRIEILSRIVRFVKDSDSNREFLSAKKEFVPMLVDIIRTKKIELVLMAIRILDTVKGDRERLSNLMLANDDGDCLTAVLLAIQRGNHESKIESVRVLDWISFDAKSKLLIAERDGILTEMIKSISITESDPSLIEASLSFLITISKSKRVRSKLIAAKTITKIKDILMTETLTNVAVTEKSLKLLETLSSKREGRSEICGEDNGRCVEGVVKKLLKVSTTATEHAVTILWCLCYVFREDKTAEETVERSNGVTKLLVVIQSNCSAMVRQMAKDLIKVLKINSSALSAYETKTTHIMPF
;
A
#
# COMPACT_ATOMS: atom_id res chain seq x y z
N MET A 1 -17.12 -27.78 -53.42
CA MET A 1 -15.88 -27.78 -52.60
C MET A 1 -14.94 -28.82 -53.19
N GLN A 2 -13.73 -28.44 -53.55
CA GLN A 2 -12.77 -29.33 -54.21
C GLN A 2 -12.06 -30.17 -53.13
N LEU A 3 -12.21 -31.50 -53.20
CA LEU A 3 -11.54 -32.44 -52.29
C LEU A 3 -10.08 -32.62 -52.69
N LEU A 4 -9.17 -32.31 -51.76
CA LEU A 4 -7.73 -32.50 -51.94
C LEU A 4 -7.40 -34.01 -52.03
N LYS A 5 -6.61 -34.39 -53.03
CA LYS A 5 -6.27 -35.80 -53.33
C LYS A 5 -5.24 -36.43 -52.39
N THR A 6 -4.55 -35.66 -51.55
CA THR A 6 -3.59 -36.15 -50.55
C THR A 6 -3.68 -35.33 -49.26
N LYS A 7 -3.54 -36.01 -48.11
CA LYS A 7 -3.57 -35.42 -46.75
C LYS A 7 -2.18 -35.37 -46.11
N ASP A 8 -1.14 -35.52 -46.92
CA ASP A 8 0.22 -35.63 -46.41
C ASP A 8 0.71 -34.25 -45.98
N PHE A 9 1.10 -34.14 -44.71
CA PHE A 9 1.71 -32.94 -44.16
C PHE A 9 3.05 -32.72 -44.86
N VAL A 10 3.10 -31.77 -45.79
CA VAL A 10 4.37 -31.29 -46.34
C VAL A 10 5.07 -30.49 -45.23
N PRO A 11 6.20 -30.97 -44.67
CA PRO A 11 6.90 -30.22 -43.64
C PRO A 11 7.33 -28.88 -44.23
N ASN A 12 7.01 -27.79 -43.54
CA ASN A 12 7.49 -26.49 -43.94
C ASN A 12 8.99 -26.38 -43.60
N LEU A 13 9.82 -26.90 -44.50
CA LEU A 13 11.27 -26.94 -44.38
C LEU A 13 11.88 -25.54 -44.25
N THR A 14 11.21 -24.52 -44.78
CA THR A 14 11.58 -23.11 -44.61
C THR A 14 11.45 -22.68 -43.15
N LEU A 15 10.34 -23.03 -42.51
CA LEU A 15 10.07 -22.72 -41.11
C LEU A 15 11.02 -23.48 -40.18
N GLN A 16 11.30 -24.76 -40.47
CA GLN A 16 12.32 -25.54 -39.74
C GLN A 16 13.72 -24.95 -39.89
N ARG A 17 14.10 -24.48 -41.08
CA ARG A 17 15.39 -23.80 -41.31
C ARG A 17 15.47 -22.49 -40.54
N LEU A 18 14.41 -21.69 -40.52
CA LEU A 18 14.36 -20.44 -39.76
C LEU A 18 14.47 -20.68 -38.25
N ILE A 19 13.77 -21.68 -37.71
CA ILE A 19 13.88 -22.08 -36.30
C ILE A 19 15.32 -22.52 -35.99
N LYS A 20 15.94 -23.30 -36.88
CA LYS A 20 17.33 -23.77 -36.68
C LYS A 20 18.35 -22.63 -36.74
N ILE A 21 18.21 -21.70 -37.69
CA ILE A 21 19.06 -20.52 -37.79
C ILE A 21 18.92 -19.63 -36.54
N TRP A 22 17.71 -19.47 -36.02
CA TRP A 22 17.45 -18.71 -34.80
C TRP A 22 18.03 -19.42 -33.55
N SER A 23 17.90 -20.74 -33.45
CA SER A 23 18.51 -21.52 -32.35
C SER A 23 20.05 -21.47 -32.39
N ASP A 24 20.64 -21.56 -33.58
CA ASP A 24 22.09 -21.52 -33.77
C ASP A 24 22.66 -20.10 -33.55
N SER A 25 21.88 -19.04 -33.78
CA SER A 25 22.32 -17.68 -33.48
C SER A 25 22.38 -17.43 -31.98
N ILE A 26 21.40 -17.91 -31.20
CA ILE A 26 21.40 -17.86 -29.73
C ILE A 26 22.59 -18.65 -29.15
N GLY A 27 22.90 -19.82 -29.72
CA GLY A 27 24.05 -20.63 -29.29
C GLY A 27 25.41 -19.97 -29.55
N ARG A 28 25.54 -19.22 -30.65
CA ARG A 28 26.78 -18.49 -31.01
C ARG A 28 27.04 -17.25 -30.16
N TYR A 29 26.01 -16.62 -29.60
CA TYR A 29 26.19 -15.59 -28.56
C TYR A 29 26.78 -16.15 -27.26
N ASN A 30 26.55 -17.43 -26.95
CA ASN A 30 27.00 -18.05 -25.71
C ASN A 30 28.40 -18.71 -25.78
N THR A 31 29.01 -18.84 -26.96
CA THR A 31 30.21 -19.71 -27.13
C THR A 31 31.39 -19.08 -27.89
N ALA A 32 31.28 -17.88 -28.44
CA ALA A 32 32.41 -17.21 -29.11
C ALA A 32 32.77 -15.90 -28.40
N GLY A 33 33.92 -15.89 -27.75
CA GLY A 33 34.44 -14.74 -27.01
C GLY A 33 34.70 -13.53 -27.90
N SER A 34 33.90 -12.50 -27.71
CA SER A 34 34.30 -11.08 -27.68
C SER A 34 33.18 -10.29 -27.00
N PRO A 35 33.49 -9.42 -26.03
CA PRO A 35 32.48 -8.85 -25.15
C PRO A 35 31.62 -7.83 -25.91
N PRO A 36 30.28 -7.89 -25.80
CA PRO A 36 29.44 -6.77 -26.19
C PRO A 36 29.68 -5.60 -25.22
N PRO A 37 29.50 -4.35 -25.67
CA PRO A 37 29.74 -3.19 -24.83
C PRO A 37 28.70 -3.14 -23.70
N SER A 38 29.17 -3.31 -22.45
CA SER A 38 28.50 -2.89 -21.22
C SER A 38 27.00 -3.18 -21.09
N GLY A 39 26.55 -4.37 -21.48
CA GLY A 39 25.28 -4.95 -21.04
C GLY A 39 25.58 -6.00 -19.99
N ARG A 40 25.68 -5.63 -18.71
CA ARG A 40 25.89 -6.60 -17.61
C ARG A 40 24.87 -7.73 -17.80
N GLU A 41 25.28 -8.99 -17.88
CA GLU A 41 24.40 -10.15 -18.03
C GLU A 41 23.73 -10.51 -16.69
N VAL A 42 22.58 -11.17 -16.73
CA VAL A 42 21.94 -11.72 -15.52
C VAL A 42 22.70 -12.97 -15.11
N PRO A 43 23.17 -13.10 -13.85
CA PRO A 43 23.98 -14.26 -13.46
C PRO A 43 23.17 -15.56 -13.49
N THR A 44 23.82 -16.68 -13.80
CA THR A 44 23.20 -18.02 -13.77
C THR A 44 22.94 -18.51 -12.33
N LYS A 45 22.10 -19.54 -12.16
CA LYS A 45 21.81 -20.15 -10.84
C LYS A 45 23.09 -20.68 -10.17
N GLU A 46 24.00 -21.23 -10.97
CA GLU A 46 25.31 -21.74 -10.56
C GLU A 46 26.21 -20.60 -10.09
N GLU A 47 26.29 -19.51 -10.84
CA GLU A 47 27.03 -18.31 -10.42
C GLU A 47 26.48 -17.74 -9.13
N VAL A 48 25.15 -17.65 -8.98
CA VAL A 48 24.52 -17.17 -7.75
C VAL A 48 24.89 -18.05 -6.55
N ASN A 49 24.99 -19.38 -6.71
CA ASN A 49 25.49 -20.24 -5.63
C ASN A 49 26.92 -19.90 -5.22
N VAL A 50 27.81 -19.63 -6.19
CA VAL A 50 29.20 -19.23 -5.92
C VAL A 50 29.23 -17.87 -5.23
N LEU A 51 28.42 -16.92 -5.70
CA LEU A 51 28.29 -15.59 -5.12
C LEU A 51 27.81 -15.64 -3.67
N LEU A 52 26.82 -16.48 -3.34
CA LEU A 52 26.33 -16.66 -1.97
C LEU A 52 27.40 -17.24 -1.05
N LYS A 53 28.14 -18.27 -1.51
CA LYS A 53 29.27 -18.82 -0.74
C LYS A 53 30.33 -17.76 -0.46
N ARG A 54 30.66 -16.97 -1.48
CA ARG A 54 31.60 -15.86 -1.36
C ARG A 54 31.11 -14.80 -0.39
N LEU A 55 29.83 -14.43 -0.45
CA LEU A 55 29.23 -13.44 0.45
C LEU A 55 29.35 -13.85 1.93
N MET A 56 29.19 -15.13 2.24
CA MET A 56 29.35 -15.67 3.60
C MET A 56 30.80 -15.63 4.10
N SER A 57 31.78 -15.79 3.21
CA SER A 57 33.20 -15.77 3.57
C SER A 57 33.78 -14.35 3.73
N LEU A 58 33.08 -13.32 3.24
CA LEU A 58 33.57 -11.95 3.15
C LEU A 58 32.99 -11.08 4.27
N GLU A 59 33.56 -11.16 5.47
CA GLU A 59 33.10 -10.33 6.59
C GLU A 59 33.55 -8.86 6.49
N LYS A 60 34.69 -8.57 5.83
CA LYS A 60 35.37 -7.26 5.93
C LYS A 60 35.43 -6.41 4.66
N ASN A 61 34.96 -6.90 3.50
CA ASN A 61 35.04 -6.15 2.23
C ASN A 61 33.64 -5.74 1.74
N ASP A 62 33.18 -4.56 2.16
CA ASP A 62 31.83 -4.08 1.83
C ASP A 62 31.64 -3.82 0.34
N GLU A 63 32.64 -3.29 -0.38
CA GLU A 63 32.55 -3.02 -1.83
C GLU A 63 32.24 -4.30 -2.61
N THR A 64 32.95 -5.39 -2.32
CA THR A 64 32.70 -6.68 -2.96
C THR A 64 31.34 -7.26 -2.58
N ARG A 65 30.87 -7.06 -1.34
CA ARG A 65 29.54 -7.50 -0.91
C ARG A 65 28.45 -6.72 -1.63
N ILE A 66 28.61 -5.40 -1.79
CA ILE A 66 27.68 -4.55 -2.54
C ILE A 66 27.59 -5.02 -3.99
N GLU A 67 28.72 -5.30 -4.65
CA GLU A 67 28.71 -5.78 -6.03
C GLU A 67 28.09 -7.19 -6.16
N ILE A 68 28.32 -8.07 -5.19
CA ILE A 68 27.65 -9.38 -5.15
C ILE A 68 26.14 -9.20 -5.00
N LEU A 69 25.70 -8.38 -4.04
CA LEU A 69 24.28 -8.12 -3.79
C LEU A 69 23.63 -7.43 -4.99
N SER A 70 24.33 -6.53 -5.69
CA SER A 70 23.81 -5.86 -6.90
C SER A 70 23.52 -6.88 -8.02
N ARG A 71 24.38 -7.89 -8.17
CA ARG A 71 24.15 -9.02 -9.09
C ARG A 71 22.96 -9.88 -8.66
N ILE A 72 22.81 -10.13 -7.36
CA ILE A 72 21.64 -10.86 -6.83
C ILE A 72 20.35 -10.08 -7.04
N VAL A 73 20.34 -8.75 -6.85
CA VAL A 73 19.19 -7.88 -7.14
C VAL A 73 18.75 -8.04 -8.60
N ARG A 74 19.68 -8.03 -9.55
CA ARG A 74 19.38 -8.25 -10.97
C ARG A 74 18.80 -9.64 -11.21
N PHE A 75 19.37 -10.66 -10.58
CA PHE A 75 18.91 -12.05 -10.68
C PHE A 75 17.47 -12.24 -10.21
N VAL A 76 17.09 -11.65 -9.07
CA VAL A 76 15.71 -11.78 -8.52
C VAL A 76 14.68 -10.95 -9.28
N LYS A 77 15.10 -9.87 -9.95
CA LYS A 77 14.23 -9.06 -10.81
C LYS A 77 13.92 -9.74 -12.14
N ASP A 78 14.76 -10.68 -12.59
CA ASP A 78 14.67 -11.33 -13.90
C ASP A 78 13.50 -12.32 -14.05
N SER A 79 13.29 -13.22 -13.08
CA SER A 79 12.20 -14.21 -13.16
C SER A 79 11.70 -14.68 -11.79
N ASP A 80 10.43 -15.13 -11.74
CA ASP A 80 9.87 -15.73 -10.53
C ASP A 80 10.56 -17.06 -10.16
N SER A 81 11.02 -17.84 -11.15
CA SER A 81 11.82 -19.05 -10.90
C SER A 81 13.13 -18.74 -10.14
N ASN A 82 13.73 -17.57 -10.38
CA ASN A 82 14.93 -17.13 -9.65
C ASN A 82 14.61 -16.77 -8.19
N ARG A 83 13.43 -16.19 -7.94
CA ARG A 83 12.95 -15.89 -6.57
C ARG A 83 12.65 -17.17 -5.79
N GLU A 84 11.99 -18.13 -6.43
CA GLU A 84 11.73 -19.46 -5.86
C GLU A 84 13.04 -20.20 -5.54
N PHE A 85 14.01 -20.17 -6.46
CA PHE A 85 15.32 -20.78 -6.26
C PHE A 85 16.04 -20.23 -5.01
N LEU A 86 15.99 -18.91 -4.77
CA LEU A 86 16.61 -18.32 -3.59
C LEU A 86 15.81 -18.52 -2.31
N SER A 87 14.48 -18.42 -2.36
CA SER A 87 13.61 -18.67 -1.20
C SER A 87 13.69 -20.11 -0.70
N ALA A 88 13.95 -21.08 -1.59
CA ALA A 88 14.19 -22.48 -1.21
C ALA A 88 15.49 -22.68 -0.38
N LYS A 89 16.43 -21.73 -0.42
CA LYS A 89 17.69 -21.80 0.34
C LYS A 89 17.46 -21.36 1.78
N LYS A 90 17.54 -22.31 2.72
CA LYS A 90 17.27 -22.08 4.15
C LYS A 90 18.11 -20.95 4.76
N GLU A 91 19.35 -20.77 4.32
CA GLU A 91 20.30 -19.79 4.90
C GLU A 91 20.22 -18.41 4.24
N PHE A 92 19.51 -18.27 3.12
CA PHE A 92 19.51 -17.02 2.36
C PHE A 92 18.83 -15.87 3.11
N VAL A 93 17.64 -16.11 3.66
CA VAL A 93 16.92 -15.08 4.43
C VAL A 93 17.67 -14.69 5.72
N PRO A 94 18.12 -15.64 6.57
CA PRO A 94 18.96 -15.30 7.72
C PRO A 94 20.19 -14.45 7.36
N MET A 95 20.89 -14.79 6.28
CA MET A 95 22.06 -14.04 5.80
C MET A 95 21.71 -12.58 5.45
N LEU A 96 20.57 -12.33 4.81
CA LEU A 96 20.11 -10.96 4.52
C LEU A 96 19.76 -10.21 5.80
N VAL A 97 19.16 -10.88 6.79
CA VAL A 97 18.87 -10.29 8.10
C VAL A 97 20.17 -9.90 8.80
N ASP A 98 21.20 -10.75 8.79
CA ASP A 98 22.50 -10.44 9.37
C ASP A 98 23.19 -9.26 8.68
N ILE A 99 23.04 -9.15 7.36
CA ILE A 99 23.48 -7.95 6.62
C ILE A 99 22.76 -6.71 7.11
N ILE A 100 21.44 -6.77 7.32
CA ILE A 100 20.65 -5.64 7.84
C ILE A 100 21.12 -5.23 9.24
N ARG A 101 21.45 -6.21 10.10
CA ARG A 101 21.96 -5.97 11.46
C ARG A 101 23.27 -5.19 11.49
N THR A 102 24.07 -5.23 10.43
CA THR A 102 25.30 -4.43 10.32
C THR A 102 25.05 -2.92 10.31
N LYS A 103 23.83 -2.47 10.00
CA LYS A 103 23.43 -1.05 9.86
C LYS A 103 24.26 -0.25 8.85
N LYS A 104 25.06 -0.92 8.01
CA LYS A 104 25.79 -0.30 6.89
C LYS A 104 24.80 0.01 5.78
N ILE A 105 24.45 1.29 5.63
CA ILE A 105 23.29 1.74 4.86
C ILE A 105 23.24 1.15 3.44
N GLU A 106 24.35 1.14 2.70
CA GLU A 106 24.36 0.64 1.31
C GLU A 106 24.06 -0.86 1.22
N LEU A 107 24.61 -1.65 2.15
CA LEU A 107 24.32 -3.08 2.26
C LEU A 107 22.88 -3.34 2.71
N VAL A 108 22.39 -2.54 3.67
CA VAL A 108 21.01 -2.61 4.17
C VAL A 108 20.02 -2.37 3.03
N LEU A 109 20.23 -1.33 2.23
CA LEU A 109 19.34 -1.01 1.10
C LEU A 109 19.30 -2.16 0.08
N MET A 110 20.45 -2.75 -0.26
CA MET A 110 20.49 -3.91 -1.15
C MET A 110 19.80 -5.14 -0.55
N ALA A 111 20.01 -5.41 0.74
CA ALA A 111 19.37 -6.53 1.41
C ALA A 111 17.84 -6.37 1.49
N ILE A 112 17.36 -5.17 1.84
CA ILE A 112 15.93 -4.84 1.87
C ILE A 112 15.30 -5.01 0.49
N ARG A 113 15.96 -4.53 -0.57
CA ARG A 113 15.50 -4.69 -1.95
C ARG A 113 15.31 -6.15 -2.35
N ILE A 114 16.28 -6.99 -1.98
CA ILE A 114 16.20 -8.43 -2.24
C ILE A 114 15.05 -9.05 -1.44
N LEU A 115 14.90 -8.70 -0.15
CA LEU A 115 13.80 -9.21 0.69
C LEU A 115 12.42 -8.80 0.17
N ASP A 116 12.25 -7.54 -0.24
CA ASP A 116 11.00 -7.03 -0.83
C ASP A 116 10.64 -7.76 -2.13
N THR A 117 11.64 -8.16 -2.92
CA THR A 117 11.43 -8.86 -4.19
C THR A 117 11.14 -10.36 -3.97
N VAL A 118 11.89 -11.02 -3.08
CA VAL A 118 11.79 -12.48 -2.88
C VAL A 118 10.61 -12.85 -1.98
N LYS A 119 10.23 -11.98 -1.03
CA LYS A 119 9.14 -12.19 -0.06
C LYS A 119 9.12 -13.60 0.51
N GLY A 120 10.15 -13.93 1.30
CA GLY A 120 10.24 -15.21 1.98
C GLY A 120 9.11 -15.43 2.99
N ASP A 121 9.15 -16.58 3.67
CA ASP A 121 8.16 -16.95 4.69
C ASP A 121 7.96 -15.81 5.71
N ARG A 122 6.71 -15.37 5.82
CA ARG A 122 6.34 -14.14 6.53
C ARG A 122 6.59 -14.25 8.02
N GLU A 123 6.20 -15.37 8.62
CA GLU A 123 6.37 -15.62 10.05
C GLU A 123 7.85 -15.74 10.40
N ARG A 124 8.60 -16.53 9.62
CA ARG A 124 10.04 -16.72 9.81
C ARG A 124 10.81 -15.42 9.68
N LEU A 125 10.53 -14.61 8.66
CA LEU A 125 11.22 -13.31 8.49
C LEU A 125 10.87 -12.36 9.64
N SER A 126 9.61 -12.32 10.07
CA SER A 126 9.17 -11.53 11.23
C SER A 126 9.95 -11.92 12.48
N ASN A 127 10.02 -13.21 12.79
CA ASN A 127 10.74 -13.72 13.96
C ASN A 127 12.24 -13.41 13.91
N LEU A 128 12.89 -13.50 12.74
CA LEU A 128 14.32 -13.19 12.59
C LEU A 128 14.61 -11.69 12.74
N MET A 129 13.83 -10.83 12.09
CA MET A 129 14.06 -9.38 12.13
C MET A 129 13.68 -8.73 13.46
N LEU A 130 12.79 -9.36 14.23
CA LEU A 130 12.29 -8.86 15.51
C LEU A 130 12.85 -9.63 16.72
N ALA A 131 13.82 -10.51 16.51
CA ALA A 131 14.52 -11.18 17.60
C ALA A 131 15.27 -10.14 18.45
N ASN A 132 15.30 -10.36 19.78
CA ASN A 132 15.98 -9.49 20.74
C ASN A 132 17.52 -9.68 20.74
N ASP A 133 18.11 -9.92 19.58
CA ASP A 133 19.55 -10.12 19.43
C ASP A 133 20.26 -8.75 19.29
N ASP A 134 21.59 -8.73 19.39
CA ASP A 134 22.44 -7.51 19.36
C ASP A 134 22.29 -6.64 18.09
N GLY A 135 21.58 -7.14 17.06
CA GLY A 135 21.32 -6.45 15.81
C GLY A 135 19.90 -5.91 15.71
N ASP A 136 19.69 -4.63 16.07
CA ASP A 136 18.41 -3.94 15.87
C ASP A 136 18.14 -3.65 14.38
N CYS A 137 17.47 -4.62 13.71
CA CYS A 137 17.04 -4.50 12.33
C CYS A 137 16.05 -3.35 12.11
N LEU A 138 15.19 -3.05 13.09
CA LEU A 138 14.20 -1.98 12.95
C LEU A 138 14.88 -0.61 12.84
N THR A 139 15.97 -0.38 13.58
CA THR A 139 16.80 0.82 13.40
C THR A 139 17.41 0.88 12.00
N ALA A 140 17.93 -0.23 11.49
CA ALA A 140 18.50 -0.26 10.14
C ALA A 140 17.46 0.05 9.07
N VAL A 141 16.25 -0.50 9.19
CA VAL A 141 15.14 -0.24 8.29
C VAL A 141 14.66 1.22 8.41
N LEU A 142 14.58 1.77 9.63
CA LEU A 142 14.26 3.19 9.83
C LEU A 142 15.29 4.10 9.13
N LEU A 143 16.59 3.80 9.26
CA LEU A 143 17.64 4.53 8.55
C LEU A 143 17.49 4.41 7.03
N ALA A 144 17.07 3.26 6.51
CA ALA A 144 16.80 3.06 5.09
C ALA A 144 15.61 3.91 4.61
N ILE A 145 14.55 4.06 5.41
CA ILE A 145 13.41 4.93 5.10
C ILE A 145 13.82 6.41 5.12
N GLN A 146 14.68 6.80 6.06
CA GLN A 146 15.12 8.19 6.21
C GLN A 146 16.10 8.62 5.12
N ARG A 147 17.09 7.76 4.81
CA ARG A 147 18.26 8.09 3.96
C ARG A 147 18.22 7.46 2.58
N GLY A 148 17.34 6.48 2.36
CA GLY A 148 17.22 5.79 1.08
C GLY A 148 16.70 6.69 -0.04
N ASN A 149 16.97 6.29 -1.28
CA ASN A 149 16.31 6.87 -2.44
C ASN A 149 14.83 6.44 -2.48
N HIS A 150 14.06 7.04 -3.40
CA HIS A 150 12.63 6.81 -3.51
C HIS A 150 12.22 5.33 -3.54
N GLU A 151 12.83 4.53 -4.43
CA GLU A 151 12.56 3.09 -4.54
C GLU A 151 12.85 2.36 -3.22
N SER A 152 14.00 2.65 -2.60
CA SER A 152 14.44 1.96 -1.38
C SER A 152 13.56 2.30 -0.18
N LYS A 153 13.00 3.52 -0.11
CA LYS A 153 12.04 3.89 0.93
C LYS A 153 10.78 3.03 0.82
N ILE A 154 10.24 2.88 -0.39
CA ILE A 154 9.05 2.06 -0.63
C ILE A 154 9.34 0.59 -0.31
N GLU A 155 10.47 0.04 -0.78
CA GLU A 155 10.91 -1.32 -0.48
C GLU A 155 11.02 -1.56 1.04
N SER A 156 11.60 -0.60 1.77
CA SER A 156 11.73 -0.65 3.23
C SER A 156 10.38 -0.68 3.95
N VAL A 157 9.44 0.17 3.52
CA VAL A 157 8.08 0.22 4.09
C VAL A 157 7.32 -1.07 3.80
N ARG A 158 7.45 -1.63 2.59
CA ARG A 158 6.83 -2.92 2.24
C ARG A 158 7.40 -4.08 3.05
N VAL A 159 8.72 -4.08 3.33
CA VAL A 159 9.33 -5.06 4.24
C VAL A 159 8.77 -4.90 5.65
N LEU A 160 8.63 -3.68 6.19
CA LEU A 160 8.00 -3.44 7.50
C LEU A 160 6.56 -3.97 7.56
N ASP A 161 5.77 -3.74 6.53
CA ASP A 161 4.40 -4.26 6.42
C ASP A 161 4.37 -5.79 6.34
N TRP A 162 5.30 -6.36 5.58
CA TRP A 162 5.45 -7.82 5.47
C TRP A 162 5.77 -8.44 6.83
N ILE A 163 6.74 -7.93 7.57
CA ILE A 163 7.10 -8.48 8.90
C ILE A 163 6.08 -8.17 10.00
N SER A 164 5.09 -7.32 9.75
CA SER A 164 3.97 -7.03 10.67
C SER A 164 2.92 -8.14 10.68
N PHE A 165 3.36 -9.37 10.95
CA PHE A 165 2.62 -10.62 10.79
C PHE A 165 1.48 -10.80 11.80
N ASP A 166 1.81 -10.97 13.07
CA ASP A 166 0.89 -11.25 14.18
C ASP A 166 0.59 -9.98 15.02
N ALA A 167 -0.06 -10.12 16.17
CA ALA A 167 -0.37 -8.98 17.04
C ALA A 167 0.89 -8.45 17.76
N LYS A 168 1.82 -9.34 18.10
CA LYS A 168 3.06 -9.01 18.83
C LYS A 168 4.01 -8.19 17.95
N SER A 169 4.29 -8.66 16.73
CA SER A 169 5.17 -7.96 15.78
C SER A 169 4.65 -6.57 15.44
N LYS A 170 3.35 -6.42 15.14
CA LYS A 170 2.71 -5.11 14.90
C LYS A 170 2.95 -4.13 16.04
N LEU A 171 2.82 -4.61 17.29
CA LEU A 171 3.00 -3.78 18.47
C LEU A 171 4.45 -3.38 18.65
N LEU A 172 5.38 -4.34 18.54
CA LEU A 172 6.83 -4.11 18.65
C LEU A 172 7.32 -3.08 17.62
N ILE A 173 6.92 -3.23 16.36
CA ILE A 173 7.29 -2.30 15.29
C ILE A 173 6.71 -0.91 15.54
N ALA A 174 5.44 -0.82 15.92
CA ALA A 174 4.79 0.46 16.21
C ALA A 174 5.29 1.13 17.51
N GLU A 175 5.95 0.39 18.40
CA GLU A 175 6.57 0.90 19.61
C GLU A 175 8.03 1.31 19.42
N ARG A 176 8.65 0.94 18.29
CA ARG A 176 9.99 1.42 17.98
C ARG A 176 9.94 2.93 17.70
N ASP A 177 10.77 3.66 18.45
CA ASP A 177 10.90 5.10 18.30
C ASP A 177 11.27 5.49 16.87
N GLY A 178 10.61 6.54 16.36
CA GLY A 178 10.84 7.09 15.02
C GLY A 178 10.05 6.43 13.90
N ILE A 179 9.69 5.14 13.98
CA ILE A 179 8.98 4.46 12.88
C ILE A 179 7.64 5.12 12.60
N LEU A 180 6.76 5.26 13.60
CA LEU A 180 5.45 5.88 13.41
C LEU A 180 5.56 7.31 12.89
N THR A 181 6.49 8.09 13.45
CA THR A 181 6.72 9.48 13.04
C THR A 181 7.14 9.57 11.57
N GLU A 182 8.07 8.71 11.13
CA GLU A 182 8.53 8.69 9.74
C GLU A 182 7.42 8.24 8.77
N MET A 183 6.57 7.30 9.18
CA MET A 183 5.42 6.86 8.37
C MET A 183 4.37 7.96 8.20
N ILE A 184 4.08 8.69 9.28
CA ILE A 184 3.14 9.82 9.24
C ILE A 184 3.72 10.97 8.39
N LYS A 185 5.04 11.18 8.44
CA LYS A 185 5.70 12.12 7.53
C LYS A 185 5.56 11.67 6.07
N SER A 186 5.77 10.39 5.80
CA SER A 186 5.75 9.78 4.45
C SER A 186 4.37 9.77 3.77
N ILE A 187 3.28 10.03 4.51
CA ILE A 187 1.95 10.22 3.91
C ILE A 187 1.64 11.69 3.57
N SER A 188 2.60 12.61 3.74
CA SER A 188 2.43 14.02 3.39
C SER A 188 2.42 14.20 1.87
N ILE A 189 1.31 14.70 1.33
CA ILE A 189 1.08 14.82 -0.11
C ILE A 189 2.04 15.76 -0.84
N THR A 190 2.63 16.71 -0.12
CA THR A 190 3.56 17.72 -0.66
C THR A 190 5.00 17.22 -0.76
N GLU A 191 5.37 16.23 0.05
CA GLU A 191 6.77 15.81 0.24
C GLU A 191 7.05 14.42 -0.34
N SER A 192 6.02 13.62 -0.56
CA SER A 192 6.15 12.20 -0.86
C SER A 192 5.47 11.84 -2.17
N ASP A 193 6.09 10.94 -2.93
CA ASP A 193 5.49 10.41 -4.16
C ASP A 193 4.34 9.43 -3.85
N PRO A 194 3.34 9.33 -4.75
CA PRO A 194 2.14 8.52 -4.51
C PRO A 194 2.39 7.06 -4.13
N SER A 195 3.45 6.41 -4.65
CA SER A 195 3.75 5.02 -4.32
C SER A 195 4.29 4.87 -2.89
N LEU A 196 5.04 5.87 -2.39
CA LEU A 196 5.49 5.89 -0.99
C LEU A 196 4.32 6.17 -0.04
N ILE A 197 3.44 7.10 -0.40
CA ILE A 197 2.21 7.37 0.36
C ILE A 197 1.36 6.09 0.44
N GLU A 198 1.16 5.40 -0.68
CA GLU A 198 0.38 4.17 -0.74
C GLU A 198 0.97 3.06 0.15
N ALA A 199 2.28 2.82 0.06
CA ALA A 199 2.96 1.82 0.89
C ALA A 199 2.86 2.18 2.39
N SER A 200 3.06 3.46 2.72
CA SER A 200 2.98 3.94 4.11
C SER A 200 1.57 3.80 4.68
N LEU A 201 0.53 4.16 3.91
CA LEU A 201 -0.87 3.94 4.31
C LEU A 201 -1.18 2.46 4.50
N SER A 202 -0.68 1.58 3.62
CA SER A 202 -0.84 0.12 3.74
C SER A 202 -0.28 -0.39 5.07
N PHE A 203 0.96 0.00 5.38
CA PHE A 203 1.61 -0.32 6.64
C PHE A 203 0.83 0.19 7.86
N LEU A 204 0.41 1.46 7.83
CA LEU A 204 -0.38 2.08 8.91
C LEU A 204 -1.71 1.35 9.15
N ILE A 205 -2.39 0.92 8.08
CA ILE A 205 -3.61 0.08 8.18
C ILE A 205 -3.28 -1.26 8.87
N THR A 206 -2.18 -1.91 8.49
CA THR A 206 -1.78 -3.19 9.09
C THR A 206 -1.56 -3.08 10.60
N ILE A 207 -0.78 -2.10 11.06
CA ILE A 207 -0.46 -1.94 12.49
C ILE A 207 -1.63 -1.35 13.30
N SER A 208 -2.49 -0.55 12.68
CA SER A 208 -3.66 0.05 13.33
C SER A 208 -4.74 -0.97 13.72
N LYS A 209 -4.58 -2.26 13.37
CA LYS A 209 -5.40 -3.34 13.95
C LYS A 209 -5.31 -3.34 15.49
N SER A 210 -4.17 -2.95 16.07
CA SER A 210 -4.00 -2.77 17.52
C SER A 210 -4.65 -1.49 18.04
N LYS A 211 -5.49 -1.60 19.08
CA LYS A 211 -6.14 -0.46 19.74
C LYS A 211 -5.14 0.56 20.31
N ARG A 212 -3.98 0.09 20.81
CA ARG A 212 -2.91 0.96 21.35
C ARG A 212 -2.29 1.82 20.25
N VAL A 213 -2.06 1.22 19.08
CA VAL A 213 -1.48 1.92 17.93
C VAL A 213 -2.45 2.97 17.39
N ARG A 214 -3.76 2.68 17.32
CA ARG A 214 -4.77 3.69 16.91
C ARG A 214 -4.67 4.97 17.75
N SER A 215 -4.61 4.84 19.08
CA SER A 215 -4.49 6.00 19.98
C SER A 215 -3.21 6.80 19.73
N LYS A 216 -2.07 6.14 19.44
CA LYS A 216 -0.83 6.82 19.06
C LYS A 216 -0.95 7.56 17.73
N LEU A 217 -1.57 6.95 16.71
CA LEU A 217 -1.75 7.58 15.39
C LEU A 217 -2.62 8.83 15.47
N ILE A 218 -3.70 8.78 16.27
CA ILE A 218 -4.56 9.94 16.53
C ILE A 218 -3.77 11.04 17.24
N ALA A 219 -3.07 10.71 18.34
CA ALA A 219 -2.25 11.68 19.06
C ALA A 219 -1.16 12.33 18.17
N ALA A 220 -0.65 11.60 17.18
CA ALA A 220 0.34 12.08 16.22
C ALA A 220 -0.27 12.79 14.99
N LYS A 221 -1.53 13.22 15.04
CA LYS A 221 -2.21 14.02 14.00
C LYS A 221 -2.27 13.35 12.62
N THR A 222 -2.36 12.02 12.59
CA THR A 222 -2.48 11.26 11.32
C THR A 222 -3.75 11.64 10.55
N ILE A 223 -4.85 11.95 11.25
CA ILE A 223 -6.13 12.33 10.63
C ILE A 223 -5.99 13.65 9.87
N THR A 224 -5.19 14.59 10.38
CA THR A 224 -4.89 15.85 9.68
C THR A 224 -4.21 15.60 8.33
N LYS A 225 -3.24 14.69 8.27
CA LYS A 225 -2.58 14.32 7.00
C LYS A 225 -3.56 13.64 6.02
N ILE A 226 -4.42 12.76 6.53
CA ILE A 226 -5.47 12.13 5.71
C ILE A 226 -6.45 13.17 5.17
N LYS A 227 -6.87 14.14 5.99
CA LYS A 227 -7.72 15.26 5.57
C LYS A 227 -7.13 15.98 4.35
N ASP A 228 -5.83 16.29 4.38
CA ASP A 228 -5.16 16.99 3.28
C ASP A 228 -5.21 16.17 1.97
N ILE A 229 -5.00 14.84 2.06
CA ILE A 229 -5.15 13.92 0.92
C ILE A 229 -6.60 13.95 0.39
N LEU A 230 -7.61 13.87 1.27
CA LEU A 230 -9.01 13.84 0.86
C LEU A 230 -9.49 15.18 0.30
N MET A 231 -8.89 16.29 0.71
CA MET A 231 -9.23 17.63 0.24
C MET A 231 -8.55 18.01 -1.07
N THR A 232 -7.56 17.23 -1.52
CA THR A 232 -6.89 17.46 -2.79
C THR A 232 -7.83 17.20 -3.97
N GLU A 233 -7.94 18.19 -4.86
CA GLU A 233 -8.84 18.19 -6.02
C GLU A 233 -8.27 17.45 -7.23
N THR A 234 -6.93 17.44 -7.39
CA THR A 234 -6.28 16.61 -8.40
C THR A 234 -6.56 15.15 -8.10
N LEU A 235 -6.67 14.34 -9.15
CA LEU A 235 -6.96 12.92 -9.01
C LEU A 235 -5.78 12.23 -8.31
N THR A 236 -5.88 12.14 -6.99
CA THR A 236 -4.99 11.32 -6.18
C THR A 236 -5.10 9.88 -6.65
N ASN A 237 -3.99 9.13 -6.61
CA ASN A 237 -3.98 7.71 -6.92
C ASN A 237 -5.16 7.01 -6.19
N VAL A 238 -5.96 6.23 -6.94
CA VAL A 238 -7.16 5.55 -6.44
C VAL A 238 -6.83 4.75 -5.17
N ALA A 239 -5.71 4.02 -5.20
CA ALA A 239 -5.26 3.20 -4.08
C ALA A 239 -4.86 4.04 -2.85
N VAL A 240 -4.27 5.23 -3.05
CA VAL A 240 -3.97 6.17 -1.96
C VAL A 240 -5.26 6.65 -1.30
N THR A 241 -6.27 6.98 -2.09
CA THR A 241 -7.55 7.49 -1.56
C THR A 241 -8.33 6.38 -0.84
N GLU A 242 -8.40 5.18 -1.41
CA GLU A 242 -9.02 4.01 -0.77
C GLU A 242 -8.36 3.70 0.58
N LYS A 243 -7.02 3.64 0.62
CA LYS A 243 -6.28 3.35 1.85
C LYS A 243 -6.40 4.48 2.88
N SER A 244 -6.44 5.73 2.43
CA SER A 244 -6.69 6.89 3.30
C SER A 244 -8.05 6.78 3.99
N LEU A 245 -9.11 6.47 3.23
CA LEU A 245 -10.44 6.25 3.77
C LEU A 245 -10.49 5.01 4.68
N LYS A 246 -9.81 3.91 4.33
CA LYS A 246 -9.74 2.72 5.18
C LYS A 246 -9.07 3.01 6.53
N LEU A 247 -7.98 3.76 6.53
CA LEU A 247 -7.30 4.15 7.75
C LEU A 247 -8.18 5.09 8.58
N LEU A 248 -8.84 6.07 7.95
CA LEU A 248 -9.76 6.99 8.62
C LEU A 248 -10.95 6.26 9.26
N GLU A 249 -11.54 5.29 8.56
CA GLU A 249 -12.56 4.38 9.11
C GLU A 249 -12.04 3.63 10.33
N THR A 250 -10.81 3.15 10.29
CA THR A 250 -10.20 2.43 11.42
C THR A 250 -10.00 3.35 12.63
N LEU A 251 -9.58 4.60 12.42
CA LEU A 251 -9.37 5.58 13.48
C LEU A 251 -10.68 6.13 14.07
N SER A 252 -11.77 6.18 13.29
CA SER A 252 -13.09 6.60 13.78
C SER A 252 -13.72 5.62 14.79
N SER A 253 -13.16 4.42 14.94
CA SER A 253 -13.56 3.47 15.99
C SER A 253 -13.26 3.98 17.42
N LYS A 254 -12.40 5.00 17.55
CA LYS A 254 -12.03 5.65 18.82
C LYS A 254 -12.72 7.00 18.94
N ARG A 255 -13.14 7.37 20.16
CA ARG A 255 -13.81 8.65 20.43
C ARG A 255 -12.92 9.84 20.08
N GLU A 256 -11.65 9.76 20.41
CA GLU A 256 -10.66 10.80 20.09
C GLU A 256 -10.51 10.97 18.57
N GLY A 257 -10.54 9.86 17.83
CA GLY A 257 -10.50 9.89 16.37
C GLY A 257 -11.73 10.53 15.76
N ARG A 258 -12.94 10.21 16.25
CA ARG A 258 -14.18 10.88 15.82
C ARG A 258 -14.14 12.37 16.12
N SER A 259 -13.72 12.75 17.32
CA SER A 259 -13.60 14.15 17.72
C SER A 259 -12.64 14.92 16.80
N GLU A 260 -11.52 14.32 16.37
CA GLU A 260 -10.61 14.97 15.43
C GLU A 260 -11.16 15.02 13.99
N ILE A 261 -11.92 14.01 13.55
CA ILE A 261 -12.59 14.01 12.23
C ILE A 261 -13.67 15.10 12.16
N CYS A 262 -14.45 15.26 13.22
CA CYS A 262 -15.51 16.27 13.29
C CYS A 262 -15.00 17.68 13.64
N GLY A 263 -13.82 17.76 14.27
CA GLY A 263 -13.36 18.90 15.08
C GLY A 263 -13.12 20.24 14.38
N GLU A 264 -12.28 21.05 15.02
CA GLU A 264 -12.19 22.54 14.98
C GLU A 264 -12.19 23.21 13.58
N ASP A 265 -11.83 22.50 12.52
CA ASP A 265 -11.85 22.99 11.14
C ASP A 265 -13.25 22.96 10.49
N ASN A 266 -14.32 23.14 11.27
CA ASN A 266 -15.71 23.16 10.81
C ASN A 266 -16.08 21.93 9.92
N GLY A 267 -15.64 20.74 10.35
CA GLY A 267 -15.94 19.48 9.66
C GLY A 267 -15.21 19.26 8.33
N ARG A 268 -14.14 20.01 8.01
CA ARG A 268 -13.39 19.86 6.73
C ARG A 268 -12.99 18.42 6.39
N CYS A 269 -12.63 17.59 7.37
CA CYS A 269 -12.33 16.18 7.11
C CYS A 269 -13.57 15.41 6.63
N VAL A 270 -14.72 15.63 7.27
CA VAL A 270 -16.04 15.10 6.85
C VAL A 270 -16.39 15.59 5.45
N GLU A 271 -16.18 16.88 5.14
CA GLU A 271 -16.36 17.42 3.79
C GLU A 271 -15.51 16.65 2.76
N GLY A 272 -14.23 16.38 3.08
CA GLY A 272 -13.34 15.57 2.25
C GLY A 272 -13.88 14.15 2.00
N VAL A 273 -14.39 13.49 3.03
CA VAL A 273 -15.05 12.17 2.90
C VAL A 273 -16.25 12.25 1.96
N VAL A 274 -17.14 13.23 2.15
CA VAL A 274 -18.32 13.44 1.28
C VAL A 274 -17.91 13.77 -0.15
N LYS A 275 -16.82 14.51 -0.36
CA LYS A 275 -16.29 14.82 -1.70
C LYS A 275 -15.89 13.56 -2.47
N LYS A 276 -15.33 12.54 -1.79
CA LYS A 276 -14.86 11.30 -2.43
C LYS A 276 -15.95 10.25 -2.68
N LEU A 277 -17.15 10.39 -2.09
CA LEU A 277 -18.30 9.53 -2.41
C LEU A 277 -18.56 9.49 -3.93
N LEU A 278 -18.66 8.28 -4.49
CA LEU A 278 -18.97 8.01 -5.91
C LEU A 278 -17.97 8.57 -6.92
N LYS A 279 -16.85 9.17 -6.48
CA LYS A 279 -15.86 9.79 -7.38
C LYS A 279 -14.59 8.96 -7.63
N VAL A 280 -14.35 7.94 -6.81
CA VAL A 280 -13.06 7.24 -6.77
C VAL A 280 -13.23 5.78 -7.17
N SER A 281 -13.86 5.00 -6.32
CA SER A 281 -14.15 3.57 -6.54
C SER A 281 -15.31 3.14 -5.66
N THR A 282 -15.83 1.93 -5.90
CA THR A 282 -16.82 1.32 -5.01
C THR A 282 -16.25 1.16 -3.60
N THR A 283 -15.04 0.60 -3.45
CA THR A 283 -14.36 0.41 -2.16
C THR A 283 -14.20 1.72 -1.38
N ALA A 284 -13.76 2.79 -2.06
CA ALA A 284 -13.66 4.12 -1.44
C ALA A 284 -15.04 4.62 -0.98
N THR A 285 -16.07 4.42 -1.78
CA THR A 285 -17.45 4.80 -1.44
C THR A 285 -17.95 4.02 -0.22
N GLU A 286 -17.68 2.73 -0.12
CA GLU A 286 -18.05 1.90 1.03
C GLU A 286 -17.38 2.37 2.32
N HIS A 287 -16.07 2.66 2.30
CA HIS A 287 -15.36 3.23 3.44
C HIS A 287 -15.91 4.60 3.83
N ALA A 288 -16.16 5.47 2.85
CA ALA A 288 -16.72 6.80 3.10
C ALA A 288 -18.12 6.71 3.76
N VAL A 289 -19.01 5.86 3.25
CA VAL A 289 -20.34 5.66 3.86
C VAL A 289 -20.22 5.11 5.28
N THR A 290 -19.32 4.16 5.51
CA THR A 290 -19.08 3.58 6.85
C THR A 290 -18.60 4.63 7.85
N ILE A 291 -17.71 5.53 7.43
CA ILE A 291 -17.26 6.66 8.25
C ILE A 291 -18.44 7.58 8.58
N LEU A 292 -19.21 8.00 7.57
CA LEU A 292 -20.35 8.90 7.79
C LEU A 292 -21.40 8.25 8.70
N TRP A 293 -21.67 6.96 8.52
CA TRP A 293 -22.60 6.19 9.36
C TRP A 293 -22.11 6.10 10.81
N CYS A 294 -20.82 5.85 11.02
CA CYS A 294 -20.20 5.89 12.34
C CYS A 294 -20.43 7.25 13.04
N LEU A 295 -20.16 8.35 12.34
CA LEU A 295 -20.25 9.71 12.91
C LEU A 295 -21.70 10.16 13.12
N CYS A 296 -22.54 10.08 12.08
CA CYS A 296 -23.86 10.70 12.05
C CYS A 296 -25.00 9.76 12.46
N TYR A 297 -24.77 8.46 12.58
CA TYR A 297 -25.82 7.50 12.96
C TYR A 297 -25.51 6.79 14.27
N VAL A 298 -24.32 6.19 14.39
CA VAL A 298 -23.95 5.35 15.55
C VAL A 298 -23.66 6.18 16.79
N PHE A 299 -22.72 7.12 16.69
CA PHE A 299 -22.22 7.85 17.85
C PHE A 299 -22.92 9.19 18.06
N ARG A 300 -23.12 9.97 16.99
CA ARG A 300 -23.84 11.26 17.03
C ARG A 300 -23.37 12.19 18.15
N GLU A 301 -22.07 12.17 18.41
CA GLU A 301 -21.46 12.95 19.48
C GLU A 301 -21.35 14.43 19.11
N ASP A 302 -21.35 14.74 17.81
CA ASP A 302 -21.11 16.08 17.26
C ASP A 302 -22.03 16.34 16.06
N LYS A 303 -22.85 17.40 16.15
CA LYS A 303 -23.78 17.82 15.08
C LYS A 303 -23.05 18.40 13.86
N THR A 304 -21.82 18.88 14.02
CA THR A 304 -21.02 19.44 12.92
C THR A 304 -20.82 18.43 11.78
N ALA A 305 -20.79 17.13 12.09
CA ALA A 305 -20.73 16.09 11.06
C ALA A 305 -21.99 16.05 10.19
N GLU A 306 -23.18 16.09 10.79
CA GLU A 306 -24.46 16.08 10.10
C GLU A 306 -24.64 17.33 9.23
N GLU A 307 -24.38 18.51 9.83
CA GLU A 307 -24.42 19.80 9.15
C GLU A 307 -23.44 19.87 7.97
N THR A 308 -22.24 19.31 8.13
CA THR A 308 -21.24 19.28 7.06
C THR A 308 -21.64 18.33 5.93
N VAL A 309 -22.25 17.19 6.25
CA VAL A 309 -22.77 16.25 5.24
C VAL A 309 -23.87 16.94 4.42
N GLU A 310 -24.79 17.67 5.05
CA GLU A 310 -25.84 18.43 4.36
C GLU A 310 -25.26 19.53 3.46
N ARG A 311 -24.41 20.41 4.01
CA ARG A 311 -23.75 21.50 3.28
C ARG A 311 -22.91 21.01 2.08
N SER A 312 -22.41 19.78 2.15
CA SER A 312 -21.56 19.18 1.10
C SER A 312 -22.33 18.36 0.06
N ASN A 313 -23.65 18.52 -0.03
CA ASN A 313 -24.55 17.73 -0.89
C ASN A 313 -24.51 16.22 -0.61
N GLY A 314 -24.18 15.84 0.62
CA GLY A 314 -24.01 14.44 1.02
C GLY A 314 -25.30 13.63 0.96
N VAL A 315 -26.45 14.22 1.30
CA VAL A 315 -27.77 13.54 1.21
C VAL A 315 -28.07 13.10 -0.22
N THR A 316 -27.83 13.97 -1.21
CA THR A 316 -28.02 13.65 -2.62
C THR A 316 -27.08 12.54 -3.08
N LYS A 317 -25.81 12.58 -2.67
CA LYS A 317 -24.85 11.50 -2.98
C LYS A 317 -25.26 10.18 -2.35
N LEU A 318 -25.74 10.18 -1.11
CA LEU A 318 -26.21 8.98 -0.42
C LEU A 318 -27.44 8.37 -1.10
N LEU A 319 -28.34 9.17 -1.66
CA LEU A 319 -29.46 8.67 -2.49
C LEU A 319 -28.95 7.89 -3.71
N VAL A 320 -27.92 8.42 -4.38
CA VAL A 320 -27.28 7.73 -5.52
C VAL A 320 -26.53 6.48 -5.07
N VAL A 321 -25.90 6.48 -3.89
CA VAL A 321 -25.25 5.28 -3.32
C VAL A 321 -26.23 4.12 -3.17
N ILE A 322 -27.49 4.38 -2.77
CA ILE A 322 -28.51 3.32 -2.65
C ILE A 322 -28.80 2.63 -3.99
N GLN A 323 -28.63 3.35 -5.09
CA GLN A 323 -28.85 2.86 -6.46
C GLN A 323 -27.57 2.29 -7.09
N SER A 324 -26.42 2.41 -6.42
CA SER A 324 -25.13 1.93 -6.92
C SER A 324 -24.90 0.44 -6.64
N ASN A 325 -23.81 -0.10 -7.19
CA ASN A 325 -23.34 -1.48 -6.98
C ASN A 325 -22.62 -1.70 -5.63
N CYS A 326 -22.76 -0.78 -4.66
CA CYS A 326 -22.24 -1.00 -3.31
C CYS A 326 -22.95 -2.18 -2.63
N SER A 327 -22.27 -2.80 -1.66
CA SER A 327 -22.81 -3.91 -0.88
C SER A 327 -24.15 -3.59 -0.22
N ALA A 328 -24.97 -4.62 0.01
CA ALA A 328 -26.29 -4.45 0.62
C ALA A 328 -26.23 -3.76 1.99
N MET A 329 -25.19 -4.05 2.78
CA MET A 329 -24.93 -3.42 4.08
C MET A 329 -24.67 -1.91 3.94
N VAL A 330 -23.82 -1.51 2.99
CA VAL A 330 -23.52 -0.09 2.74
C VAL A 330 -24.75 0.66 2.23
N ARG A 331 -25.54 0.03 1.34
CA ARG A 331 -26.81 0.63 0.89
C ARG A 331 -27.81 0.79 2.04
N GLN A 332 -27.81 -0.13 3.00
CA GLN A 332 -28.63 0.01 4.22
C GLN A 332 -28.13 1.15 5.12
N MET A 333 -26.82 1.25 5.37
CA MET A 333 -26.22 2.37 6.10
C MET A 333 -26.55 3.72 5.46
N ALA A 334 -26.52 3.81 4.13
CA ALA A 334 -26.90 5.02 3.41
C ALA A 334 -28.39 5.38 3.62
N LYS A 335 -29.30 4.40 3.65
CA LYS A 335 -30.72 4.64 3.98
C LYS A 335 -30.89 5.17 5.40
N ASP A 336 -30.16 4.60 6.35
CA ASP A 336 -30.24 5.01 7.76
C ASP A 336 -29.71 6.43 7.97
N LEU A 337 -28.60 6.77 7.30
CA LEU A 337 -28.08 8.15 7.24
C LEU A 337 -29.10 9.14 6.69
N ILE A 338 -29.75 8.83 5.57
CA ILE A 338 -30.72 9.75 4.94
C ILE A 338 -31.91 10.02 5.85
N LYS A 339 -32.43 8.99 6.54
CA LYS A 339 -33.53 9.16 7.49
C LYS A 339 -33.17 10.17 8.56
N VAL A 340 -31.97 10.03 9.11
CA VAL A 340 -31.46 10.88 10.19
C VAL A 340 -31.25 12.32 9.76
N LEU A 341 -30.60 12.54 8.62
CA LEU A 341 -30.29 13.88 8.13
C LEU A 341 -31.57 14.65 7.75
N LYS A 342 -32.55 13.96 7.12
CA LYS A 342 -33.83 14.59 6.75
C LYS A 342 -34.74 14.94 7.94
N ILE A 343 -34.62 14.26 9.06
CA ILE A 343 -35.39 14.58 10.29
C ILE A 343 -34.89 15.90 10.91
N ASN A 344 -33.63 16.26 10.72
CA ASN A 344 -33.08 17.53 11.22
C ASN A 344 -33.46 18.72 10.33
N SER A 345 -33.63 18.51 9.02
CA SER A 345 -34.02 19.60 8.09
C SER A 345 -35.49 20.03 8.22
N SER A 346 -36.37 19.16 8.70
CA SER A 346 -37.80 19.48 8.87
C SER A 346 -38.10 20.43 10.04
N ALA A 347 -37.14 20.69 10.93
CA ALA A 347 -37.28 21.67 12.01
C ALA A 347 -37.10 23.14 11.55
N LEU A 348 -36.62 23.39 10.32
CA LEU A 348 -36.44 24.74 9.76
C LEU A 348 -37.37 25.04 8.58
N SER A 349 -38.26 24.12 8.23
CA SER A 349 -39.29 24.30 7.19
C SER A 349 -40.68 24.18 7.81
N ALA A 350 -40.93 24.97 8.86
CA ALA A 350 -42.31 25.37 9.15
C ALA A 350 -42.71 26.32 8.02
N TYR A 351 -43.31 25.77 6.96
CA TYR A 351 -43.99 26.55 5.95
C TYR A 351 -45.07 27.39 6.64
N GLU A 352 -44.81 28.67 6.88
CA GLU A 352 -45.86 29.68 7.06
C GLU A 352 -46.56 29.84 5.70
N THR A 353 -47.44 28.92 5.36
CA THR A 353 -48.44 29.20 4.32
C THR A 353 -49.48 30.13 4.93
N LYS A 354 -49.29 31.44 4.74
CA LYS A 354 -50.39 32.40 4.82
C LYS A 354 -51.36 32.08 3.68
N THR A 355 -52.33 31.22 3.96
CA THR A 355 -53.46 30.96 3.07
C THR A 355 -54.34 32.21 3.07
N THR A 356 -54.11 33.13 2.14
CA THR A 356 -55.07 34.21 1.86
C THR A 356 -56.27 33.60 1.17
N HIS A 357 -57.36 33.46 1.92
CA HIS A 357 -58.65 33.04 1.40
C HIS A 357 -59.15 34.11 0.42
N ILE A 358 -59.11 33.83 -0.89
CA ILE A 358 -59.79 34.66 -1.89
C ILE A 358 -61.25 34.19 -1.92
N MET A 359 -62.17 35.05 -1.49
CA MET A 359 -63.61 34.83 -1.68
C MET A 359 -64.02 35.23 -3.10
N PRO A 360 -64.87 34.45 -3.79
CA PRO A 360 -65.44 34.85 -5.05
C PRO A 360 -66.52 35.92 -4.85
N PHE A 361 -66.54 36.89 -5.77
CA PHE A 361 -67.58 37.92 -5.90
C PHE A 361 -68.89 37.37 -6.43
#